data_AF-A0A6P6YHL5-F1
#
_entry.id   AF-A0A6P6YHL5-F1
#
_cell.length_a   1.000
_cell.length_b   1.000
_cell.length_c   1.000
_cell.angle_alpha   90.00
_cell.angle_beta   90.00
_cell.angle_gamma   90.00
#
_symmetry.space_group_name_H-M   'P 1'
#
loop_
_entity.id
_entity.type
_entity.pdbx_description
1 polymer ?
#
loop_
_entity_poly.entity_id
_entity_poly.type
_entity_poly.pdbx_seq_one_letter_code
_entity_poly.pdbx_strand_id
1 'polypeptide(L)'
;MSGDFNSHHSFWHGNDTKKGQKLLNWIRELKLKVYSTPEPSFSRKNFLTSYIDLTLVNEQASELIDNFWQMKNRYSDHSAQIYTMKLTISSSATTSSLDDEQFQCEH
;
A
#
# COMPACT_ATOMS: atom_id res chain seq x y z
N MET A 1 5.54 -2.58 1.81
CA MET A 1 5.48 -3.57 0.70
C MET A 1 4.04 -3.68 0.24
N SER A 2 3.78 -3.78 -1.06
CA SER A 2 2.43 -3.97 -1.59
C SER A 2 2.50 -4.95 -2.77
N GLY A 3 1.59 -5.92 -2.84
CA GLY A 3 1.55 -6.87 -3.94
C GLY A 3 0.75 -8.13 -3.67
N ASP A 4 0.84 -9.07 -4.61
CA ASP A 4 0.21 -10.39 -4.55
C ASP A 4 1.05 -11.35 -3.71
N PHE A 5 0.52 -11.77 -2.56
CA PHE A 5 1.17 -12.75 -1.70
C PHE A 5 0.74 -14.19 -2.02
N ASN A 6 -0.31 -14.36 -2.83
CA ASN A 6 -0.95 -15.62 -3.19
C ASN A 6 -1.10 -16.55 -1.98
N SER A 7 -1.66 -15.98 -0.90
CA SER A 7 -1.68 -16.57 0.43
C SER A 7 -3.00 -16.25 1.11
N HIS A 8 -3.59 -17.23 1.78
CA HIS A 8 -4.91 -17.10 2.40
C HIS A 8 -4.81 -17.27 3.90
N HIS A 9 -5.45 -16.36 4.64
CA HIS A 9 -5.59 -16.41 6.09
C HIS A 9 -6.80 -15.56 6.53
N SER A 10 -7.47 -16.00 7.58
CA SER A 10 -8.65 -15.35 8.19
C SER A 10 -8.38 -13.91 8.62
N PHE A 11 -7.15 -13.64 9.09
CA PHE A 11 -6.64 -12.30 9.40
C PHE A 11 -6.81 -11.26 8.28
N TRP A 12 -6.89 -11.68 7.02
CA TRP A 12 -7.20 -10.82 5.86
C TRP A 12 -8.34 -11.38 4.99
N HIS A 13 -9.34 -11.99 5.62
CA HIS A 13 -10.60 -12.45 4.99
C HIS A 13 -10.49 -13.71 4.09
N GLY A 14 -9.42 -14.50 4.23
CA GLY A 14 -9.27 -15.80 3.55
C GLY A 14 -9.48 -17.00 4.46
N ASN A 15 -9.42 -18.21 3.89
CA ASN A 15 -9.30 -19.45 4.67
C ASN A 15 -7.86 -19.67 5.13
N ASP A 16 -7.67 -20.22 6.32
CA ASP A 16 -6.33 -20.43 6.86
C ASP A 16 -5.55 -21.50 6.08
N THR A 17 -4.37 -21.12 5.61
CA THR A 17 -3.43 -22.03 4.92
C THR A 17 -2.09 -22.05 5.62
N LYS A 18 -1.28 -23.09 5.40
CA LYS A 18 0.10 -23.15 5.95
C LYS A 18 0.96 -21.96 5.48
N LYS A 19 0.77 -21.52 4.23
CA LYS A 19 1.45 -20.34 3.67
C LYS A 19 0.95 -19.05 4.33
N GLY A 20 -0.36 -18.92 4.55
CA GLY A 20 -0.97 -17.85 5.31
C GLY A 20 -0.41 -17.74 6.72
N GLN A 21 -0.32 -18.86 7.42
CA GLN A 21 0.21 -18.89 8.78
C GLN A 21 1.67 -18.45 8.85
N LYS A 22 2.51 -18.88 7.89
CA LYS A 22 3.91 -18.42 7.80
C LYS A 22 4.00 -16.92 7.57
N LEU A 23 3.20 -16.39 6.65
CA LEU A 23 3.15 -14.95 6.38
C LEU A 23 2.67 -14.16 7.61
N LEU A 24 1.64 -14.65 8.30
CA LEU A 24 1.16 -14.02 9.54
C LEU A 24 2.22 -14.02 10.65
N ASN A 25 3.01 -15.09 10.76
CA ASN A 25 4.12 -15.13 11.71
C ASN A 25 5.15 -14.04 11.43
N TRP A 26 5.55 -13.85 10.16
CA TRP A 26 6.45 -12.75 9.77
C TRP A 26 5.83 -11.37 9.99
N ILE A 27 4.55 -11.19 9.66
CA ILE A 27 3.82 -9.94 9.92
C ILE A 27 3.89 -9.58 11.41
N ARG A 28 3.69 -10.56 12.29
CA ARG A 28 3.76 -10.37 13.76
C ARG A 28 5.18 -10.10 14.25
N GLU A 29 6.14 -10.89 13.80
CA GLU A 29 7.55 -10.76 14.18
C GLU A 29 8.10 -9.38 13.82
N LEU A 30 7.77 -8.90 12.62
CA LEU A 30 8.21 -7.60 12.11
C LEU A 30 7.28 -6.43 12.49
N LYS A 31 6.25 -6.69 13.31
CA LYS A 31 5.24 -5.70 13.75
C LYS A 31 4.65 -4.90 12.57
N LEU A 32 4.26 -5.60 11.51
CA LEU A 32 3.67 -4.98 10.33
C LEU A 32 2.16 -4.81 10.50
N LYS A 33 1.66 -3.63 10.13
CA LYS A 33 0.24 -3.38 9.92
C LYS A 33 -0.17 -3.91 8.55
N VAL A 34 -1.32 -4.60 8.51
CA VAL A 34 -1.91 -5.13 7.29
C VAL A 34 -3.04 -4.21 6.84
N TYR A 35 -2.95 -3.74 5.60
CA TYR A 35 -4.05 -3.13 4.88
C TYR A 35 -4.56 -4.16 3.86
N SER A 36 -5.80 -4.62 4.04
CA SER A 36 -6.52 -5.51 3.13
C SER A 36 -7.64 -4.75 2.43
N THR A 37 -8.03 -5.23 1.26
CA THR A 37 -9.18 -4.69 0.54
C THR A 37 -10.50 -5.14 1.19
N PRO A 38 -11.55 -4.30 1.15
CA PRO A 38 -12.86 -4.66 1.69
C PRO A 38 -13.57 -5.73 0.85
N GLU A 39 -13.30 -5.77 -0.46
CA GLU A 39 -13.78 -6.81 -1.37
C GLU A 39 -12.61 -7.67 -1.86
N PRO A 40 -12.85 -8.88 -2.40
CA PRO A 40 -11.79 -9.75 -2.89
C PRO A 40 -10.87 -9.02 -3.88
N SER A 41 -9.57 -9.08 -3.64
CA SER A 41 -8.59 -8.40 -4.47
C SER A 41 -8.34 -9.12 -5.79
N PHE A 42 -8.60 -10.42 -5.86
CA PHE A 42 -8.60 -11.22 -7.07
C PHE A 42 -10.00 -11.80 -7.34
N SER A 43 -10.47 -11.65 -8.58
CA SER A 43 -11.76 -12.14 -9.04
C SER A 43 -11.70 -12.47 -10.53
N ARG A 44 -11.75 -13.76 -10.85
CA ARG A 44 -11.82 -14.25 -12.22
C ARG A 44 -13.24 -14.69 -12.56
N LYS A 45 -13.75 -14.29 -13.73
CA LYS A 45 -15.12 -14.61 -14.18
C LYS A 45 -15.37 -16.12 -14.14
N ASN A 46 -16.40 -16.56 -13.41
CA ASN A 46 -16.79 -17.97 -13.17
C ASN A 46 -15.80 -18.80 -12.33
N PHE A 47 -14.87 -18.16 -11.63
CA PHE A 47 -13.92 -18.82 -10.72
C PHE A 47 -14.02 -18.25 -9.30
N LEU A 48 -13.23 -18.81 -8.38
CA LEU A 48 -13.13 -18.37 -7.00
C LEU A 48 -12.58 -16.93 -6.91
N THR A 49 -13.14 -16.17 -5.97
CA THR A 49 -12.63 -14.87 -5.55
C THR A 49 -11.70 -15.03 -4.34
N SER A 50 -10.68 -14.19 -4.20
CA SER A 50 -9.75 -14.28 -3.08
C SER A 50 -9.17 -12.94 -2.63
N TYR A 51 -8.76 -12.89 -1.36
CA TYR A 51 -8.08 -11.77 -0.74
C TYR A 51 -6.59 -12.12 -0.63
N ILE A 52 -5.85 -11.94 -1.72
CA ILE A 52 -4.44 -12.38 -1.82
C ILE A 52 -3.46 -11.22 -2.01
N ASP A 53 -3.94 -10.08 -2.47
CA ASP A 53 -3.16 -8.85 -2.51
C ASP A 53 -3.25 -8.12 -1.17
N LEU A 54 -2.09 -7.75 -0.61
CA LEU A 54 -1.98 -7.06 0.68
C LEU A 54 -1.04 -5.86 0.58
N THR A 55 -1.27 -4.87 1.42
CA THR A 55 -0.29 -3.82 1.69
C THR A 55 0.20 -3.93 3.13
N LEU A 56 1.49 -4.19 3.29
CA LEU A 56 2.15 -4.38 4.57
C LEU A 56 3.06 -3.19 4.86
N VAL A 57 2.88 -2.55 6.01
CA VAL A 57 3.70 -1.42 6.43
C VAL A 57 4.17 -1.57 7.86
N ASN A 58 5.34 -1.02 8.16
CA ASN A 58 5.79 -0.88 9.54
C ASN A 58 5.03 0.27 10.23
N GLU A 59 5.22 0.38 11.54
CA GLU A 59 4.56 1.39 12.39
C GLU A 59 4.74 2.82 11.85
N GLN A 60 5.98 3.21 11.55
CA GLN A 60 6.33 4.55 11.05
C GLN A 60 5.64 4.90 9.72
N ALA A 61 5.69 3.99 8.73
CA ALA A 61 5.04 4.22 7.45
C ALA A 61 3.50 4.16 7.56
N SER A 62 2.97 3.47 8.57
CA SER A 62 1.53 3.38 8.77
C SER A 62 0.87 4.71 9.11
N GLU A 63 1.61 5.64 9.74
CA GLU A 63 1.16 6.99 10.06
C GLU A 63 1.11 7.91 8.84
N LEU A 64 1.91 7.57 7.82
CA LEU A 64 1.99 8.30 6.55
C LEU A 64 0.95 7.84 5.54
N ILE A 65 0.38 6.65 5.69
CA ILE A 65 -0.68 6.16 4.81
C ILE A 65 -2.01 6.81 5.16
N ASP A 66 -2.69 7.34 4.16
CA ASP A 66 -4.05 7.87 4.26
C ASP A 66 -4.90 7.43 3.08
N ASN A 67 -6.23 7.46 3.24
CA ASN A 67 -7.20 7.15 2.19
C ASN A 67 -6.90 5.83 1.47
N PHE A 68 -6.76 4.72 2.21
CA PHE A 68 -6.61 3.40 1.59
C PHE A 68 -7.95 2.93 1.02
N TRP A 69 -8.02 2.61 -0.27
CA TRP A 69 -9.22 2.11 -0.94
C TRP A 69 -8.89 1.17 -2.10
N GLN A 70 -9.93 0.51 -2.60
CA GLN A 70 -9.84 -0.51 -3.65
C GLN A 70 -10.51 -0.03 -4.94
N MET A 71 -9.81 -0.13 -6.06
CA MET A 71 -10.33 0.18 -7.39
C MET A 71 -10.46 -1.08 -8.24
N LYS A 72 -11.68 -1.40 -8.69
CA LYS A 72 -11.89 -2.49 -9.64
C LYS A 72 -11.24 -2.17 -10.98
N ASN A 73 -10.43 -3.09 -11.48
CA ASN A 73 -9.85 -3.00 -12.81
C ASN A 73 -10.72 -3.79 -13.80
N ARG A 74 -11.02 -3.20 -14.96
CA ARG A 74 -11.80 -3.86 -16.02
C ARG A 74 -10.97 -4.82 -16.88
N TYR A 75 -9.65 -4.68 -16.83
CA TYR A 75 -8.70 -5.38 -17.70
C TYR A 75 -7.78 -6.35 -16.94
N SER A 76 -8.01 -6.53 -15.64
CA SER A 76 -7.27 -7.46 -14.80
C SER A 76 -8.25 -8.20 -13.90
N ASP A 77 -7.94 -9.45 -13.60
CA ASP A 77 -8.64 -10.21 -12.56
C ASP A 77 -8.30 -9.65 -11.15
N HIS A 78 -7.29 -8.78 -11.03
CA HIS A 78 -6.96 -8.09 -9.78
C HIS A 78 -7.55 -6.68 -9.71
N SER A 79 -8.02 -6.28 -8.52
CA SER A 79 -8.31 -4.89 -8.17
C SER A 79 -7.04 -4.16 -7.73
N ALA A 80 -6.92 -2.88 -8.07
CA ALA A 80 -5.84 -2.05 -7.58
C ALA A 80 -6.08 -1.64 -6.12
N GLN A 81 -5.02 -1.61 -5.33
CA GLN A 81 -4.97 -0.98 -4.01
C GLN A 81 -4.40 0.43 -4.16
N ILE A 82 -5.15 1.42 -3.70
CA ILE A 82 -4.76 2.83 -3.81
C ILE A 82 -4.68 3.41 -2.40
N TYR A 83 -3.63 4.17 -2.15
CA TYR A 83 -3.49 4.96 -0.94
C TYR A 83 -2.73 6.25 -1.25
N THR A 84 -2.92 7.23 -0.40
CA THR A 84 -2.15 8.48 -0.41
C THR A 84 -1.09 8.44 0.67
N MET A 85 0.04 9.11 0.43
CA MET A 85 1.07 9.31 1.45
C MET A 85 1.05 10.76 1.92
N LYS A 86 1.02 10.97 3.23
CA LYS A 86 1.21 12.28 3.85
C LYS A 86 2.66 12.69 3.64
N LEU A 87 2.88 13.76 2.89
CA LEU A 87 4.20 14.37 2.75
C LEU A 87 4.48 15.21 3.99
N THR A 88 5.40 14.75 4.83
CA THR A 88 5.96 15.59 5.89
C THR A 88 7.09 16.41 5.27
N ILE A 89 6.79 17.63 4.84
CA ILE A 89 7.83 18.59 4.45
C ILE A 89 8.43 19.11 5.76
N SER A 90 9.57 18.56 6.17
CA SER A 90 10.39 19.16 7.21
C SER A 90 10.96 20.46 6.65
N SER A 91 10.27 21.57 6.85
CA SER A 91 10.80 22.90 6.56
C SER A 91 11.90 23.22 7.58
N SER A 92 13.12 22.76 7.33
CA SER A 92 14.30 23.42 7.89
C SER A 92 14.50 24.71 7.11
N ALA A 93 13.71 25.73 7.45
CA ALA A 93 13.92 27.09 6.95
C ALA A 93 15.18 27.65 7.61
N THR A 94 16.35 27.32 7.05
CA THR A 94 17.52 28.16 7.18
C THR A 94 17.50 29.10 5.98
N THR A 95 16.85 30.25 6.14
CA THR A 95 17.01 31.37 5.20
C THR A 95 18.44 31.90 5.34
N SER A 96 19.37 31.39 4.53
CA SER A 96 20.54 32.16 4.13
C SER A 96 20.15 32.97 2.91
N SER A 97 20.05 34.29 3.07
CA SER A 97 19.93 35.26 2.00
C SER A 97 21.10 35.11 1.03
N LEU A 98 20.84 34.70 -0.21
CA LEU A 98 21.74 34.89 -1.33
C LEU A 98 20.90 35.27 -2.56
N ASP A 99 20.88 36.58 -2.78
CA ASP A 99 20.84 37.33 -4.04
C ASP A 99 20.09 36.75 -5.24
N ASP A 100 19.03 37.46 -5.62
CA ASP A 100 18.34 37.40 -6.91
C ASP A 100 19.31 37.75 -8.06
N GLU A 101 19.67 36.76 -8.87
CA GLU A 101 20.02 37.02 -10.28
C GLU A 101 18.88 36.52 -11.19
N GLN A 102 18.17 37.48 -11.77
CA GLN A 102 17.16 37.27 -12.80
C GLN A 102 17.79 36.59 -14.03
N PHE A 103 17.29 35.41 -14.38
CA PHE A 103 17.48 34.85 -15.72
C PHE A 103 16.59 35.61 -16.72
N GLN A 104 17.20 36.33 -17.66
CA GLN A 104 16.52 36.83 -18.85
C GLN A 104 16.62 35.80 -19.98
N CYS A 105 15.48 35.40 -20.53
CA CYS A 105 15.42 34.69 -21.81
C CYS A 105 15.26 35.71 -22.93
N GLU A 106 16.22 35.76 -23.85
CA GLU A 106 16.10 36.50 -25.12
C GLU A 106 15.37 35.65 -26.17
N HIS A 107 14.58 36.32 -27.03
CA HIS A 107 13.81 35.77 -28.16
C HIS A 107 14.67 35.56 -29.40
#